data_AF-A0A2R2IZI4-F1
#
_entry.id   AF-A0A2R2IZI4-F1
#
_cell.length_a   1.000
_cell.length_b   1.000
_cell.length_c   1.000
_cell.angle_alpha   90.00
_cell.angle_beta   90.00
_cell.angle_gamma   90.00
#
_symmetry.space_group_name_H-M   'P 1'
#
loop_
_entity.id
_entity.type
_entity.pdbx_description
1 polymer ?
#
loop_
_entity_poly.entity_id
_entity_poly.type
_entity_poly.pdbx_seq_one_letter_code
_entity_poly.pdbx_strand_id
1 'polypeptide(L)'
;MHITDVLRKTIHNPATWSQQELYDNLQAAVDVELWTIPLYLTTLYSMQGLNADDQQAYPGVAKLIESVVIQEMLHLELISNLCNALGYAPRYPFPSYEETEGIPFLKPDVPPQYAGYQVKLGPLDINQLKLFCVIELPEPPGKPDWNKQTRYNSIGELYQALEIAVKVQWKDLYVGAAANTKQQANFTDYAQKNQHGAGFSQTINSLEQALAAMQAIVKQGEGNRATAEIPPRDQPPAENPANYDPSDFDPAQSHFLKFNEILDILRLGLTPWIPAVYPLIPRPDKQQLAEQETAQRQLQAGFRAFMAQLQTGFNTAQPNQQMPGSFYNSMFNLQNLITAVWQTGAVPAFPSE
;
A
#
# COMPACT_ATOMS: atom_id res chain seq x y z
N MET A 1 -0.95 10.59 -17.92
CA MET A 1 -0.86 9.35 -18.70
C MET A 1 -1.94 8.46 -18.12
N HIS A 2 -2.99 8.17 -18.87
CA HIS A 2 -4.10 7.37 -18.35
C HIS A 2 -3.63 5.93 -18.18
N ILE A 3 -4.20 5.19 -17.23
CA ILE A 3 -3.83 3.79 -16.96
C ILE A 3 -4.06 2.90 -18.19
N THR A 4 -5.00 3.28 -19.06
CA THR A 4 -5.27 2.66 -20.36
C THR A 4 -4.10 2.76 -21.36
N ASP A 5 -3.21 3.75 -21.20
CA ASP A 5 -1.97 3.84 -21.99
C ASP A 5 -0.88 2.88 -21.48
N VAL A 6 -0.95 2.48 -20.20
CA VAL A 6 0.03 1.54 -19.61
C VAL A 6 -0.39 0.09 -19.77
N LEU A 7 -1.70 -0.22 -19.70
CA LEU A 7 -2.22 -1.58 -19.96
C LEU A 7 -1.99 -2.06 -21.40
N ARG A 8 -1.53 -1.18 -22.31
CA ARG A 8 -1.14 -1.51 -23.69
C ARG A 8 0.37 -1.57 -23.92
N LYS A 9 1.20 -1.28 -22.93
CA LYS A 9 2.65 -1.39 -23.07
C LYS A 9 3.07 -2.85 -22.93
N THR A 10 3.70 -3.38 -23.96
CA THR A 10 4.44 -4.64 -23.86
C THR A 10 5.56 -4.47 -22.84
N ILE A 11 5.65 -5.40 -21.88
CA ILE A 11 6.80 -5.45 -20.96
C ILE A 11 7.98 -5.99 -21.77
N HIS A 12 8.93 -5.12 -22.10
CA HIS A 12 10.18 -5.57 -22.69
C HIS A 12 11.05 -6.24 -21.62
N ASN A 13 12.11 -6.93 -22.06
CA ASN A 13 13.05 -7.55 -21.15
C ASN A 13 13.69 -6.49 -20.22
N PRO A 14 13.55 -6.60 -18.88
CA PRO A 14 14.06 -5.59 -17.95
C PRO A 14 15.57 -5.38 -18.02
N ALA A 15 16.32 -6.38 -18.50
CA ALA A 15 17.76 -6.26 -18.72
C ALA A 15 18.13 -5.30 -19.86
N THR A 16 17.17 -4.95 -20.72
CA THR A 16 17.35 -4.08 -21.89
C THR A 16 16.47 -2.83 -21.86
N TRP A 17 15.81 -2.55 -20.74
CA TRP A 17 15.00 -1.33 -20.60
C TRP A 17 15.83 -0.08 -20.82
N SER A 18 15.25 0.87 -21.54
CA SER A 18 15.68 2.26 -21.51
C SER A 18 15.47 2.87 -20.12
N GLN A 19 16.09 4.02 -19.88
CA GLN A 19 15.85 4.83 -18.67
C GLN A 19 14.36 5.18 -18.52
N GLN A 20 13.67 5.49 -19.62
CA GLN A 20 12.25 5.83 -19.57
C GLN A 20 11.40 4.63 -19.15
N GLU A 21 11.72 3.42 -19.62
CA GLU A 21 11.00 2.22 -19.20
C GLU A 21 11.23 1.89 -17.73
N LEU A 22 12.44 2.09 -17.22
CA LEU A 22 12.70 1.99 -15.78
C LEU A 22 11.86 3.01 -15.00
N TYR A 23 11.81 4.27 -15.42
CA TYR A 23 11.02 5.31 -14.76
C TYR A 23 9.51 5.04 -14.82
N ASP A 24 9.01 4.53 -15.94
CA ASP A 24 7.60 4.15 -16.08
C ASP A 24 7.23 3.01 -15.11
N ASN A 25 8.12 2.03 -14.92
CA ASN A 25 7.89 0.93 -13.98
C ASN A 25 8.13 1.32 -12.51
N LEU A 26 9.01 2.27 -12.23
CA LEU A 26 9.13 2.87 -10.90
C LEU A 26 7.83 3.62 -10.52
N GLN A 27 7.25 4.36 -11.47
CA GLN A 27 5.95 4.99 -11.26
C GLN A 27 4.83 3.96 -11.11
N ALA A 28 4.85 2.86 -11.87
CA ALA A 28 3.90 1.77 -11.69
C ALA A 28 3.94 1.18 -10.27
N ALA A 29 5.14 1.02 -9.71
CA ALA A 29 5.31 0.59 -8.33
C ALA A 29 4.77 1.63 -7.33
N VAL A 30 5.08 2.93 -7.51
CA VAL A 30 4.46 4.00 -6.69
C VAL A 30 2.93 3.96 -6.76
N ASP A 31 2.38 3.79 -7.96
CA ASP A 31 0.94 3.81 -8.20
C ASP A 31 0.25 2.59 -7.55
N VAL A 32 0.85 1.40 -7.57
CA VAL A 32 0.23 0.21 -6.95
C VAL A 32 0.23 0.33 -5.42
N GLU A 33 1.36 0.70 -4.77
CA GLU A 33 1.41 0.87 -3.30
C GLU A 33 0.49 2.01 -2.84
N LEU A 34 0.37 3.08 -3.64
CA LEU A 34 -0.54 4.17 -3.32
C LEU A 34 -2.01 3.75 -3.47
N TRP A 35 -2.31 2.89 -4.44
CA TRP A 35 -3.68 2.47 -4.73
C TRP A 35 -4.26 1.53 -3.66
N THR A 36 -3.43 0.73 -3.00
CA THR A 36 -3.83 -0.15 -1.89
C THR A 36 -4.23 0.63 -0.63
N ILE A 37 -3.55 1.75 -0.33
CA ILE A 37 -3.76 2.51 0.92
C ILE A 37 -5.22 2.96 1.12
N PRO A 38 -5.85 3.74 0.21
CA PRO A 38 -7.24 4.19 0.40
C PRO A 38 -8.24 3.04 0.35
N LEU A 39 -7.94 1.99 -0.43
CA LEU A 39 -8.77 0.80 -0.53
C LEU A 39 -8.85 0.06 0.81
N TYR A 40 -7.68 -0.21 1.42
CA TYR A 40 -7.57 -0.92 2.69
C TYR A 40 -8.09 -0.06 3.83
N LEU A 41 -7.80 1.25 3.85
CA LEU A 41 -8.35 2.20 4.82
C LEU A 41 -9.88 2.29 4.77
N THR A 42 -10.47 2.26 3.57
CA THR A 42 -11.93 2.28 3.41
C THR A 42 -12.57 1.07 4.06
N THR A 43 -11.98 -0.11 3.88
CA THR A 43 -12.47 -1.35 4.50
C THR A 43 -12.22 -1.37 6.00
N LEU A 44 -11.04 -0.94 6.46
CA LEU A 44 -10.68 -0.80 7.87
C LEU A 44 -11.73 0.03 8.63
N TYR A 45 -11.95 1.26 8.19
CA TYR A 45 -12.84 2.19 8.90
C TYR A 45 -14.33 1.97 8.64
N SER A 46 -14.69 0.92 7.89
CA SER A 46 -16.08 0.45 7.84
C SER A 46 -16.50 -0.28 9.12
N MET A 47 -15.53 -0.79 9.89
CA MET A 47 -15.78 -1.49 11.14
C MET A 47 -16.15 -0.52 12.27
N GLN A 48 -17.11 -0.92 13.09
CA GLN A 48 -17.54 -0.16 14.26
C GLN A 48 -16.65 -0.44 15.47
N GLY A 49 -16.62 0.50 16.43
CA GLY A 49 -15.87 0.34 17.68
C GLY A 49 -14.38 0.69 17.57
N LEU A 50 -13.96 1.29 16.46
CA LEU A 50 -12.59 1.78 16.28
C LEU A 50 -12.46 3.17 16.92
N ASN A 51 -11.84 3.24 18.10
CA ASN A 51 -11.46 4.48 18.76
C ASN A 51 -9.95 4.76 18.62
N ALA A 52 -9.56 5.84 17.94
CA ALA A 52 -8.16 6.22 17.79
C ALA A 52 -7.43 6.41 19.14
N ASP A 53 -8.15 6.78 20.21
CA ASP A 53 -7.59 6.95 21.56
C ASP A 53 -7.40 5.60 22.30
N ASP A 54 -7.96 4.51 21.80
CA ASP A 54 -7.89 3.16 22.38
C ASP A 54 -7.80 2.08 21.29
N GLN A 55 -6.72 2.13 20.52
CA GLN A 55 -6.44 1.12 19.49
C GLN A 55 -6.25 -0.29 20.09
N GLN A 56 -5.95 -0.42 21.39
CA GLN A 56 -5.90 -1.74 22.05
C GLN A 56 -7.25 -2.44 22.05
N ALA A 57 -8.36 -1.70 22.08
CA ALA A 57 -9.71 -2.22 22.01
C ALA A 57 -10.16 -2.59 20.59
N TYR A 58 -9.36 -2.34 19.55
CA TYR A 58 -9.73 -2.69 18.18
C TYR A 58 -10.00 -4.20 18.04
N PRO A 59 -11.00 -4.61 17.24
CA PRO A 59 -11.18 -6.01 16.85
C PRO A 59 -9.92 -6.56 16.18
N GLY A 60 -9.59 -7.84 16.41
CA GLY A 60 -8.40 -8.47 15.83
C GLY A 60 -8.30 -8.34 14.30
N VAL A 61 -9.43 -8.40 13.60
CA VAL A 61 -9.49 -8.16 12.14
C VAL A 61 -9.10 -6.72 11.77
N ALA A 62 -9.59 -5.72 12.50
CA ALA A 62 -9.27 -4.32 12.25
C ALA A 62 -7.78 -4.05 12.46
N LYS A 63 -7.28 -4.56 13.58
CA LYS A 63 -5.87 -4.59 13.92
C LYS A 63 -5.04 -5.18 12.73
N LEU A 64 -5.39 -6.36 12.23
CA LEU A 64 -4.64 -7.01 11.13
C LEU A 64 -4.60 -6.15 9.86
N ILE A 65 -5.74 -5.58 9.45
CA ILE A 65 -5.81 -4.71 8.26
C ILE A 65 -5.02 -3.41 8.48
N GLU A 66 -5.10 -2.81 9.67
CA GLU A 66 -4.33 -1.62 10.02
C GLU A 66 -2.82 -1.87 9.92
N SER A 67 -2.35 -3.04 10.35
CA SER A 67 -0.94 -3.42 10.21
C SER A 67 -0.48 -3.45 8.74
N VAL A 68 -1.34 -3.95 7.84
CA VAL A 68 -1.04 -3.99 6.40
C VAL A 68 -1.00 -2.58 5.84
N VAL A 69 -1.98 -1.72 6.17
CA VAL A 69 -1.98 -0.32 5.71
C VAL A 69 -0.70 0.42 6.09
N ILE A 70 -0.21 0.23 7.32
CA ILE A 70 1.04 0.84 7.78
C ILE A 70 2.22 0.34 6.93
N GLN A 71 2.25 -0.95 6.60
CA GLN A 71 3.27 -1.54 5.72
C GLN A 71 3.16 -0.98 4.28
N GLU A 72 1.97 -0.81 3.71
CA GLU A 72 1.79 -0.18 2.38
C GLU A 72 2.29 1.28 2.36
N MET A 73 2.06 2.05 3.42
CA MET A 73 2.61 3.42 3.54
C MET A 73 4.15 3.42 3.62
N LEU A 74 4.73 2.40 4.25
CA LEU A 74 6.17 2.18 4.25
C LEU A 74 6.68 1.78 2.86
N HIS A 75 5.97 0.91 2.14
CA HIS A 75 6.34 0.53 0.77
C HIS A 75 6.38 1.75 -0.14
N LEU A 76 5.38 2.63 -0.01
CA LEU A 76 5.33 3.90 -0.73
C LEU A 76 6.55 4.80 -0.42
N GLU A 77 7.01 4.84 0.83
CA GLU A 77 8.26 5.53 1.20
C GLU A 77 9.48 4.91 0.51
N LEU A 78 9.62 3.59 0.58
CA LEU A 78 10.77 2.87 0.03
C LEU A 78 10.87 3.02 -1.48
N ILE A 79 9.76 2.86 -2.21
CA ILE A 79 9.75 3.05 -3.66
C ILE A 79 9.99 4.51 -4.04
N SER A 80 9.48 5.47 -3.27
CA SER A 80 9.74 6.91 -3.49
C SER A 80 11.22 7.27 -3.26
N ASN A 81 11.86 6.68 -2.24
CA ASN A 81 13.29 6.79 -2.01
C ASN A 81 14.12 6.19 -3.15
N LEU A 82 13.69 5.06 -3.71
CA LEU A 82 14.34 4.43 -4.86
C LEU A 82 14.24 5.32 -6.10
N CYS A 83 13.05 5.88 -6.36
CA CYS A 83 12.84 6.86 -7.42
C CYS A 83 13.83 8.02 -7.30
N ASN A 84 13.91 8.64 -6.12
CA ASN A 84 14.79 9.76 -5.87
C ASN A 84 16.29 9.41 -6.02
N ALA A 85 16.70 8.23 -5.56
CA ALA A 85 18.08 7.76 -5.70
C ALA A 85 18.50 7.61 -7.18
N LEU A 86 17.55 7.27 -8.05
CA LEU A 86 17.74 7.11 -9.49
C LEU A 86 17.44 8.40 -10.28
N GLY A 87 17.20 9.52 -9.60
CA GLY A 87 16.94 10.81 -10.24
C GLY A 87 15.55 10.93 -10.87
N TYR A 88 14.62 10.05 -10.48
CA TYR A 88 13.22 10.11 -10.87
C TYR A 88 12.38 10.80 -9.77
N ALA A 89 11.59 11.79 -10.17
CA ALA A 89 10.65 12.48 -9.30
C ALA A 89 9.27 11.81 -9.39
N PRO A 90 8.85 10.99 -8.40
CA PRO A 90 7.60 10.27 -8.47
C PRO A 90 6.39 11.23 -8.41
N ARG A 91 5.31 10.81 -9.05
CA ARG A 91 4.01 11.49 -9.01
C ARG A 91 3.03 10.67 -8.18
N TYR A 92 2.04 11.34 -7.62
CA TYR A 92 1.01 10.70 -6.78
C TYR A 92 -0.37 11.06 -7.33
N PRO A 93 -0.80 10.44 -8.44
CA PRO A 93 -2.13 10.67 -8.99
C PRO A 93 -3.21 10.15 -8.03
N PHE A 94 -4.43 10.65 -8.14
CA PHE A 94 -5.52 10.07 -7.37
C PHE A 94 -5.86 8.66 -7.91
N PRO A 95 -6.00 7.65 -7.04
CA PRO A 95 -6.35 6.31 -7.45
C PRO A 95 -7.81 6.21 -7.88
N SER A 96 -8.07 5.35 -8.86
CA SER A 96 -9.40 5.04 -9.40
C SER A 96 -9.75 3.59 -9.10
N TYR A 97 -10.99 3.32 -8.69
CA TYR A 97 -11.46 2.00 -8.26
C TYR A 97 -12.61 1.50 -9.14
N GLU A 98 -12.42 1.61 -10.46
CA GLU A 98 -13.39 1.20 -11.46
C GLU A 98 -13.09 -0.23 -11.97
N GLU A 99 -14.12 -1.08 -12.05
CA GLU A 99 -13.97 -2.46 -12.55
C GLU A 99 -13.36 -2.52 -13.95
N THR A 100 -13.64 -1.52 -14.79
CA THR A 100 -13.13 -1.46 -16.17
C THR A 100 -11.63 -1.17 -16.26
N GLU A 101 -11.04 -0.59 -15.21
CA GLU A 101 -9.61 -0.28 -15.14
C GLU A 101 -8.82 -1.40 -14.46
N GLY A 102 -9.44 -2.16 -13.56
CA GLY A 102 -8.80 -3.29 -12.88
C GLY A 102 -7.84 -2.86 -11.78
N ILE A 103 -6.95 -3.77 -11.38
CA ILE A 103 -5.86 -3.44 -10.46
C ILE A 103 -4.75 -2.77 -11.29
N PRO A 104 -4.21 -1.60 -10.87
CA PRO A 104 -3.15 -0.92 -11.60
C PRO A 104 -1.99 -1.83 -11.98
N PHE A 105 -1.63 -1.89 -13.26
CA PHE A 105 -0.46 -2.59 -13.81
C PHE A 105 -0.41 -4.12 -13.63
N LEU A 106 -1.34 -4.69 -12.86
CA LEU A 106 -1.40 -6.12 -12.54
C LEU A 106 -2.55 -6.79 -13.30
N LYS A 107 -2.31 -8.02 -13.74
CA LYS A 107 -3.36 -8.92 -14.22
C LYS A 107 -3.10 -10.33 -13.69
N PRO A 108 -3.41 -10.57 -12.40
CA PRO A 108 -3.13 -11.85 -11.76
C PRO A 108 -3.91 -13.00 -12.39
N ASP A 109 -3.33 -14.18 -12.39
CA ASP A 109 -4.03 -15.42 -12.72
C ASP A 109 -4.81 -15.88 -11.49
N VAL A 110 -6.04 -15.39 -11.37
CA VAL A 110 -6.85 -15.46 -10.14
C VAL A 110 -7.25 -16.90 -9.79
N PRO A 111 -6.85 -17.43 -8.62
CA PRO A 111 -7.31 -18.73 -8.12
C PRO A 111 -8.85 -18.80 -7.97
N PRO A 112 -9.47 -19.98 -8.19
CA PRO A 112 -10.92 -20.14 -8.09
C PRO A 112 -11.53 -19.65 -6.76
N GLN A 113 -10.81 -19.77 -5.63
CA GLN A 113 -11.33 -19.30 -4.34
C GLN A 113 -11.52 -17.78 -4.26
N TYR A 114 -10.84 -17.00 -5.10
CA TYR A 114 -10.98 -15.53 -5.15
C TYR A 114 -11.77 -15.06 -6.37
N ALA A 115 -12.28 -15.98 -7.19
CA ALA A 115 -13.07 -15.65 -8.37
C ALA A 115 -14.31 -14.80 -8.01
N GLY A 116 -14.67 -13.90 -8.94
CA GLY A 116 -15.80 -13.00 -8.81
C GLY A 116 -15.57 -11.83 -7.85
N TYR A 117 -14.32 -11.51 -7.52
CA TYR A 117 -13.99 -10.24 -6.86
C TYR A 117 -14.35 -9.06 -7.78
N GLN A 118 -14.69 -7.94 -7.17
CA GLN A 118 -14.98 -6.67 -7.84
C GLN A 118 -13.97 -5.62 -7.40
N VAL A 119 -13.43 -4.87 -8.35
CA VAL A 119 -12.59 -3.70 -8.07
C VAL A 119 -13.52 -2.54 -7.76
N LYS A 120 -13.71 -2.29 -6.46
CA LYS A 120 -14.51 -1.18 -5.92
C LYS A 120 -14.12 -0.94 -4.47
N LEU A 121 -14.45 0.24 -3.95
CA LEU A 121 -14.42 0.53 -2.52
C LEU A 121 -15.63 -0.11 -1.83
N GLY A 122 -15.47 -0.55 -0.58
CA GLY A 122 -16.52 -1.25 0.15
C GLY A 122 -16.18 -1.50 1.62
N PRO A 123 -17.15 -2.01 2.40
CA PRO A 123 -16.95 -2.34 3.80
C PRO A 123 -16.18 -3.66 3.96
N LEU A 124 -15.87 -4.06 5.18
CA LEU A 124 -15.37 -5.41 5.47
C LEU A 124 -16.42 -6.44 5.04
N ASP A 125 -16.18 -7.06 3.89
CA ASP A 125 -17.00 -8.12 3.34
C ASP A 125 -16.13 -9.13 2.54
N ILE A 126 -16.79 -10.19 2.06
CA ILE A 126 -16.13 -11.24 1.27
C ILE A 126 -15.56 -10.71 -0.04
N ASN A 127 -16.19 -9.71 -0.67
CA ASN A 127 -15.69 -9.16 -1.93
C ASN A 127 -14.38 -8.40 -1.70
N GLN A 128 -14.32 -7.54 -0.70
CA GLN A 128 -13.12 -6.75 -0.40
C GLN A 128 -11.95 -7.66 -0.03
N LEU A 129 -12.17 -8.67 0.81
CA LEU A 129 -11.10 -9.59 1.18
C LEU A 129 -10.64 -10.47 0.02
N LYS A 130 -11.53 -10.86 -0.91
CA LYS A 130 -11.11 -11.52 -2.15
C LYS A 130 -10.25 -10.59 -3.00
N LEU A 131 -10.64 -9.32 -3.16
CA LEU A 131 -9.84 -8.33 -3.88
C LEU A 131 -8.47 -8.15 -3.23
N PHE A 132 -8.40 -8.05 -1.90
CA PHE A 132 -7.15 -7.92 -1.14
C PHE A 132 -6.26 -9.14 -1.35
N CYS A 133 -6.81 -10.34 -1.24
CA CYS A 133 -6.07 -11.57 -1.53
C CYS A 133 -5.56 -11.62 -2.97
N VAL A 134 -6.29 -11.06 -3.95
CA VAL A 134 -5.89 -11.01 -5.37
C VAL A 134 -4.75 -10.02 -5.60
N ILE A 135 -4.77 -8.88 -4.91
CA ILE A 135 -3.70 -7.87 -4.97
C ILE A 135 -2.40 -8.46 -4.43
N GLU A 136 -2.47 -9.09 -3.26
CA GLU A 136 -1.31 -9.68 -2.56
C GLU A 136 -0.99 -11.12 -3.01
N LEU A 137 -1.47 -11.56 -4.17
CA LEU A 137 -1.24 -12.94 -4.63
C LEU A 137 0.27 -13.21 -4.70
N PRO A 138 0.77 -14.29 -4.06
CA PRO A 138 2.17 -14.64 -4.19
C PRO A 138 2.55 -14.90 -5.64
N GLU A 139 3.75 -14.47 -6.00
CA GLU A 139 4.32 -14.72 -7.30
C GLU A 139 4.16 -16.20 -7.72
N PRO A 140 3.71 -16.47 -8.96
CA PRO A 140 3.66 -17.83 -9.49
C PRO A 140 5.03 -18.52 -9.40
N PRO A 141 5.07 -19.84 -9.11
CA PRO A 141 6.33 -20.56 -9.05
C PRO A 141 7.02 -20.56 -10.43
N GLY A 142 8.28 -20.12 -10.47
CA GLY A 142 9.07 -20.10 -11.69
C GLY A 142 9.94 -18.85 -11.80
N LYS A 143 10.50 -18.61 -12.99
CA LYS A 143 11.06 -17.32 -13.37
C LYS A 143 10.21 -16.76 -14.51
N PRO A 144 9.81 -15.48 -14.47
CA PRO A 144 9.11 -14.88 -15.60
C PRO A 144 9.95 -14.97 -16.88
N ASP A 145 9.32 -15.36 -18.00
CA ASP A 145 9.94 -15.25 -19.32
C ASP A 145 9.72 -13.83 -19.85
N TRP A 146 10.64 -12.93 -19.49
CA TRP A 146 10.56 -11.52 -19.83
C TRP A 146 10.49 -11.20 -21.33
N ASN A 147 10.79 -12.16 -22.22
CA ASN A 147 10.65 -11.98 -23.66
C ASN A 147 9.22 -12.28 -24.16
N LYS A 148 8.38 -12.88 -23.32
CA LYS A 148 6.98 -13.23 -23.62
C LYS A 148 5.99 -12.51 -22.70
N GLN A 149 6.47 -11.94 -21.61
CA GLN A 149 5.64 -11.25 -20.64
C GLN A 149 5.01 -10.00 -21.27
N THR A 150 3.70 -9.84 -21.11
CA THR A 150 2.99 -8.65 -21.60
C THR A 150 2.35 -7.84 -20.47
N ARG A 151 2.45 -8.33 -19.22
CA ARG A 151 1.81 -7.79 -18.00
C ARG A 151 2.46 -8.42 -16.76
N TYR A 152 2.28 -7.82 -15.59
CA TYR A 152 2.68 -8.44 -14.32
C TYR A 152 1.53 -9.25 -13.74
N ASN A 153 1.79 -10.46 -13.26
CA ASN A 153 0.80 -11.31 -12.58
C ASN A 153 0.77 -11.09 -11.07
N SER A 154 1.79 -10.47 -10.49
CA SER A 154 1.87 -10.12 -9.07
C SER A 154 2.74 -8.87 -8.85
N ILE A 155 2.68 -8.29 -7.66
CA ILE A 155 3.53 -7.17 -7.23
C ILE A 155 5.01 -7.63 -7.23
N GLY A 156 5.28 -8.86 -6.81
CA GLY A 156 6.58 -9.52 -6.83
C GLY A 156 7.17 -9.67 -8.23
N GLU A 157 6.36 -9.91 -9.27
CA GLU A 157 6.85 -9.86 -10.65
C GLU A 157 7.27 -8.44 -11.06
N LEU A 158 6.50 -7.40 -10.71
CA LEU A 158 6.86 -6.01 -10.97
C LEU A 158 8.20 -5.66 -10.31
N TYR A 159 8.39 -6.00 -9.03
CA TYR A 159 9.63 -5.72 -8.32
C TYR A 159 10.82 -6.54 -8.82
N GLN A 160 10.63 -7.77 -9.31
CA GLN A 160 11.72 -8.50 -9.97
C GLN A 160 12.21 -7.82 -11.25
N ALA A 161 11.27 -7.29 -12.05
CA ALA A 161 11.64 -6.56 -13.25
C ALA A 161 12.45 -5.30 -12.88
N LEU A 162 12.01 -4.56 -11.85
CA LEU A 162 12.75 -3.45 -11.29
C LEU A 162 14.12 -3.88 -10.77
N GLU A 163 14.24 -4.97 -10.00
CA GLU A 163 15.53 -5.47 -9.52
C GLU A 163 16.53 -5.71 -10.65
N ILE A 164 16.09 -6.29 -11.77
CA ILE A 164 16.95 -6.55 -12.93
C ILE A 164 17.39 -5.21 -13.55
N ALA A 165 16.44 -4.33 -13.86
CA ALA A 165 16.73 -3.06 -14.52
C ALA A 165 17.60 -2.13 -13.66
N VAL A 166 17.31 -2.07 -12.35
CA VAL A 166 18.09 -1.28 -11.38
C VAL A 166 19.52 -1.81 -11.29
N LYS A 167 19.75 -3.14 -11.23
CA LYS A 167 21.12 -3.71 -11.24
C LYS A 167 21.92 -3.28 -12.47
N VAL A 168 21.28 -3.24 -13.64
CA VAL A 168 21.92 -2.84 -14.90
C VAL A 168 22.23 -1.34 -14.92
N GLN A 169 21.28 -0.50 -14.51
CA GLN A 169 21.36 0.95 -14.72
C GLN A 169 21.84 1.75 -13.50
N TRP A 170 22.01 1.13 -12.33
CA TRP A 170 22.38 1.82 -11.08
C TRP A 170 23.61 2.70 -11.22
N LYS A 171 24.68 2.18 -11.82
CA LYS A 171 25.95 2.90 -11.95
C LYS A 171 25.78 4.20 -12.75
N ASP A 172 24.90 4.20 -13.74
CA ASP A 172 24.72 5.30 -14.67
C ASP A 172 23.65 6.30 -14.18
N LEU A 173 22.66 5.83 -13.42
CA LEU A 173 21.50 6.64 -13.00
C LEU A 173 21.55 7.09 -11.54
N TYR A 174 22.31 6.43 -10.66
CA TYR A 174 22.40 6.85 -9.27
C TYR A 174 22.92 8.28 -9.19
N VAL A 175 22.13 9.16 -8.56
CA VAL A 175 22.42 10.60 -8.52
C VAL A 175 23.67 10.95 -7.72
N GLY A 176 24.20 9.99 -6.95
CA GLY A 176 25.34 10.18 -6.07
C GLY A 176 24.95 10.76 -4.72
N ALA A 177 25.71 10.42 -3.68
CA ALA A 177 25.37 10.74 -2.29
C ALA A 177 25.15 12.26 -2.04
N ALA A 178 25.89 13.12 -2.75
CA ALA A 178 25.76 14.57 -2.60
C ALA A 178 24.44 15.13 -3.18
N ALA A 179 23.89 14.52 -4.23
CA ALA A 179 22.65 14.95 -4.87
C ALA A 179 21.42 14.19 -4.34
N ASN A 180 21.62 13.09 -3.61
CA ASN A 180 20.55 12.25 -3.08
C ASN A 180 19.89 12.83 -1.80
N THR A 181 19.38 14.06 -1.90
CA THR A 181 18.92 14.85 -0.74
C THR A 181 17.44 14.70 -0.42
N LYS A 182 16.67 13.98 -1.26
CA LYS A 182 15.21 13.82 -1.17
C LYS A 182 14.78 12.52 -0.49
N GLN A 183 15.71 11.83 0.14
CA GLN A 183 15.44 10.60 0.88
C GLN A 183 14.60 10.91 2.14
N GLN A 184 13.63 10.05 2.42
CA GLN A 184 12.78 10.10 3.61
C GLN A 184 12.99 8.87 4.49
N ALA A 185 12.73 9.01 5.78
CA ALA A 185 12.81 7.96 6.76
C ALA A 185 11.77 8.22 7.87
N ASN A 186 10.50 8.16 7.52
CA ASN A 186 9.39 8.59 8.39
C ASN A 186 9.01 7.58 9.46
N PHE A 187 9.50 6.34 9.33
CA PHE A 187 9.24 5.25 10.25
C PHE A 187 10.52 4.87 11.04
N THR A 188 11.44 5.82 11.26
CA THR A 188 12.72 5.59 11.97
C THR A 188 12.56 5.23 13.44
N ASP A 189 11.47 5.65 14.08
CA ASP A 189 11.17 5.28 15.47
C ASP A 189 10.94 3.75 15.60
N TYR A 190 10.55 3.10 14.49
CA TYR A 190 10.52 1.65 14.40
C TYR A 190 11.92 1.04 14.17
N ALA A 191 12.81 1.73 13.46
CA ALA A 191 14.17 1.26 13.17
C ALA A 191 15.11 1.28 14.40
N GLN A 192 14.97 2.25 15.31
CA GLN A 192 15.79 2.34 16.53
C GLN A 192 15.47 1.23 17.55
N LYS A 193 14.22 0.74 17.57
CA LYS A 193 13.75 -0.32 18.47
C LYS A 193 14.18 -1.72 18.01
N ASN A 194 14.39 -1.92 16.71
CA ASN A 194 14.64 -3.24 16.15
C ASN A 194 16.04 -3.81 16.41
N GLN A 195 17.01 -3.09 16.97
CA GLN A 195 18.41 -3.53 17.21
C GLN A 195 19.17 -4.14 16.00
N HIS A 196 18.54 -4.27 14.82
CA HIS A 196 19.03 -5.07 13.69
C HIS A 196 19.61 -4.24 12.54
N GLY A 197 19.77 -2.92 12.70
CA GLY A 197 20.55 -2.09 11.79
C GLY A 197 20.15 -2.21 10.31
N ALA A 198 19.17 -1.39 9.89
CA ALA A 198 18.58 -1.28 8.55
C ALA A 198 17.59 -2.40 8.17
N GLY A 199 16.37 -1.99 7.77
CA GLY A 199 15.38 -2.91 7.18
C GLY A 199 13.91 -2.49 7.24
N PHE A 200 13.50 -1.56 8.12
CA PHE A 200 12.10 -1.12 8.17
C PHE A 200 11.89 0.13 7.30
N SER A 201 12.21 1.31 7.82
CA SER A 201 12.37 2.54 7.02
C SER A 201 13.85 2.80 6.78
N GLN A 202 14.21 3.07 5.53
CA GLN A 202 15.60 3.27 5.14
C GLN A 202 15.75 4.24 3.97
N THR A 203 16.86 4.98 4.03
CA THR A 203 17.36 5.73 2.87
C THR A 203 18.16 4.82 1.95
N ILE A 204 18.19 5.16 0.67
CA ILE A 204 18.79 4.34 -0.39
C ILE A 204 19.97 5.10 -1.00
N ASN A 205 21.18 4.74 -0.58
CA ASN A 205 22.45 5.36 -1.01
C ASN A 205 23.40 4.37 -1.71
N SER A 206 22.99 3.11 -1.85
CA SER A 206 23.73 2.06 -2.54
C SER A 206 22.79 1.10 -3.26
N LEU A 207 23.32 0.37 -4.25
CA LEU A 207 22.58 -0.69 -4.94
C LEU A 207 22.10 -1.76 -3.96
N GLU A 208 22.91 -2.10 -2.97
CA GLU A 208 22.54 -3.08 -1.94
C GLU A 208 21.30 -2.62 -1.15
N GLN A 209 21.25 -1.35 -0.76
CA GLN A 209 20.08 -0.78 -0.08
C GLN A 209 18.85 -0.74 -0.99
N ALA A 210 19.03 -0.41 -2.28
CA ALA A 210 17.94 -0.44 -3.26
C ALA A 210 17.33 -1.84 -3.40
N LEU A 211 18.18 -2.86 -3.50
CA LEU A 211 17.74 -4.26 -3.58
C LEU A 211 17.10 -4.73 -2.28
N ALA A 212 17.65 -4.34 -1.12
CA ALA A 212 17.08 -4.67 0.18
C ALA A 212 15.68 -4.05 0.35
N ALA A 213 15.47 -2.80 -0.09
CA ALA A 213 14.18 -2.13 -0.04
C ALA A 213 13.11 -2.88 -0.88
N MET A 214 13.42 -3.21 -2.14
CA MET A 214 12.50 -3.96 -2.99
C MET A 214 12.20 -5.35 -2.43
N GLN A 215 13.18 -6.03 -1.84
CA GLN A 215 12.96 -7.32 -1.18
C GLN A 215 12.09 -7.21 0.07
N ALA A 216 12.23 -6.15 0.86
CA ALA A 216 11.38 -5.94 2.03
C ALA A 216 9.91 -5.76 1.62
N ILE A 217 9.65 -4.96 0.58
CA ILE A 217 8.30 -4.75 0.01
C ILE A 217 7.67 -6.09 -0.38
N VAL A 218 8.35 -6.86 -1.24
CA VAL A 218 7.82 -8.15 -1.73
C VAL A 218 7.58 -9.14 -0.59
N LYS A 219 8.48 -9.23 0.38
CA LYS A 219 8.32 -10.15 1.51
C LYS A 219 7.15 -9.77 2.41
N GLN A 220 6.96 -8.48 2.67
CA GLN A 220 5.85 -8.00 3.49
C GLN A 220 4.50 -8.22 2.79
N GLY A 221 4.41 -7.95 1.48
CA GLY A 221 3.18 -8.18 0.70
C GLY A 221 2.84 -9.67 0.49
N GLU A 222 3.69 -10.35 -0.28
CA GLU A 222 3.43 -11.69 -0.82
C GLU A 222 4.06 -12.83 0.00
N GLY A 223 5.03 -12.50 0.87
CA GLY A 223 5.86 -13.49 1.55
C GLY A 223 7.00 -14.03 0.68
N ASN A 224 7.75 -15.00 1.20
CA ASN A 224 8.95 -15.55 0.57
C ASN A 224 8.64 -16.63 -0.49
N ARG A 225 7.84 -16.35 -1.55
CA ARG A 225 7.48 -17.28 -2.66
C ARG A 225 6.91 -18.67 -2.28
N ALA A 226 6.87 -19.00 -0.99
CA ALA A 226 6.48 -20.26 -0.39
C ALA A 226 6.56 -20.10 1.14
N THR A 227 5.42 -19.84 1.79
CA THR A 227 5.13 -20.16 3.22
C THR A 227 6.16 -19.78 4.31
N ALA A 228 7.18 -18.98 4.01
CA ALA A 228 8.24 -18.67 4.94
C ALA A 228 8.00 -17.29 5.55
N GLU A 229 8.15 -17.24 6.87
CA GLU A 229 8.08 -16.05 7.72
C GLU A 229 8.85 -14.86 7.11
N ILE A 230 8.28 -13.65 7.23
CA ILE A 230 8.99 -12.40 6.97
C ILE A 230 10.22 -12.37 7.89
N PRO A 231 11.44 -12.13 7.40
CA PRO A 231 12.64 -12.12 8.25
C PRO A 231 12.58 -10.98 9.29
N PRO A 232 13.06 -11.18 10.54
CA PRO A 232 12.98 -10.18 11.62
C PRO A 232 13.46 -8.75 11.27
N ARG A 233 14.45 -8.60 10.40
CA ARG A 233 14.93 -7.29 9.95
C ARG A 233 13.92 -6.51 9.09
N ASP A 234 13.03 -7.24 8.41
CA ASP A 234 11.99 -6.74 7.51
C ASP A 234 10.64 -6.68 8.26
N GLN A 235 10.61 -6.90 9.58
CA GLN A 235 9.42 -6.87 10.44
C GLN A 235 9.28 -5.53 11.19
N PRO A 236 8.05 -5.07 11.51
CA PRO A 236 7.87 -4.02 12.50
C PRO A 236 8.40 -4.48 13.88
N PRO A 237 9.03 -3.59 14.68
CA PRO A 237 9.57 -3.92 16.01
C PRO A 237 8.50 -4.21 17.05
N ALA A 238 8.80 -5.15 17.95
CA ALA A 238 8.16 -5.35 19.25
C ALA A 238 8.11 -4.03 20.06
N GLU A 239 6.93 -3.56 20.46
CA GLU A 239 6.77 -2.53 21.50
C GLU A 239 6.62 -3.14 22.91
N ASN A 240 6.93 -2.32 23.91
CA ASN A 240 6.81 -2.67 25.33
C ASN A 240 5.40 -2.24 25.79
N PRO A 241 4.58 -3.12 26.39
CA PRO A 241 3.16 -2.85 26.57
C PRO A 241 2.93 -1.73 27.59
N ALA A 242 2.62 -0.55 27.05
CA ALA A 242 1.99 0.58 27.73
C ALA A 242 1.19 1.43 26.74
N ASN A 243 1.58 1.44 25.45
CA ASN A 243 0.85 2.04 24.33
C ASN A 243 0.58 0.97 23.25
N TYR A 244 -0.35 1.25 22.34
CA TYR A 244 -0.69 0.40 21.19
C TYR A 244 0.54 -0.01 20.38
N ASP A 245 0.68 -1.31 20.11
CA ASP A 245 1.83 -1.90 19.43
C ASP A 245 1.46 -2.41 18.01
N PRO A 246 1.96 -1.76 16.95
CA PRO A 246 1.88 -2.24 15.55
C PRO A 246 2.63 -3.55 15.27
N SER A 247 3.18 -4.22 16.28
CA SER A 247 3.79 -5.55 16.25
C SER A 247 3.13 -6.57 17.20
N ASP A 248 2.00 -6.23 17.84
CA ASP A 248 1.06 -7.22 18.42
C ASP A 248 0.47 -8.15 17.33
N PHE A 249 0.71 -7.80 16.07
CA PHE A 249 0.47 -8.58 14.87
C PHE A 249 1.59 -9.57 14.66
N ASP A 250 1.29 -10.80 14.23
CA ASP A 250 2.34 -11.71 13.76
C ASP A 250 3.13 -11.02 12.64
N PRO A 251 4.28 -10.41 12.96
CA PRO A 251 4.97 -9.52 12.05
C PRO A 251 5.70 -10.36 11.00
N ALA A 252 5.77 -11.67 11.23
CA ALA A 252 6.27 -12.68 10.33
C ALA A 252 5.27 -13.05 9.22
N GLN A 253 4.00 -12.63 9.30
CA GLN A 253 3.00 -12.92 8.26
C GLN A 253 2.95 -11.85 7.17
N SER A 254 3.00 -12.32 5.93
CA SER A 254 2.74 -11.50 4.74
C SER A 254 1.30 -10.98 4.68
N HIS A 255 1.05 -9.89 3.96
CA HIS A 255 -0.28 -9.33 3.74
C HIS A 255 -1.24 -10.40 3.18
N PHE A 256 -0.79 -11.22 2.23
CA PHE A 256 -1.57 -12.33 1.68
C PHE A 256 -2.11 -13.29 2.74
N LEU A 257 -1.26 -13.72 3.68
CA LEU A 257 -1.63 -14.64 4.75
C LEU A 257 -2.63 -13.98 5.71
N LYS A 258 -2.37 -12.74 6.11
CA LYS A 258 -3.29 -11.96 6.96
C LYS A 258 -4.67 -11.82 6.32
N PHE A 259 -4.75 -11.48 5.03
CA PHE A 259 -6.04 -11.35 4.34
C PHE A 259 -6.75 -12.69 4.14
N ASN A 260 -6.03 -13.78 3.91
CA ASN A 260 -6.64 -15.12 3.86
C ASN A 260 -7.21 -15.55 5.20
N GLU A 261 -6.49 -15.29 6.29
CA GLU A 261 -6.98 -15.57 7.65
C GLU A 261 -8.29 -14.83 7.91
N ILE A 262 -8.34 -13.53 7.61
CA ILE A 262 -9.56 -12.72 7.77
C ILE A 262 -10.69 -13.25 6.86
N LEU A 263 -10.37 -13.63 5.62
CA LEU A 263 -11.33 -14.19 4.67
C LEU A 263 -11.96 -15.49 5.21
N ASP A 264 -11.16 -16.36 5.82
CA ASP A 264 -11.63 -17.60 6.42
C ASP A 264 -12.48 -17.33 7.67
N ILE A 265 -12.10 -16.37 8.51
CA ILE A 265 -12.93 -15.90 9.64
C ILE A 265 -14.33 -15.51 9.17
N LEU A 266 -14.43 -14.70 8.11
CA LEU A 266 -15.71 -14.25 7.57
C LEU A 266 -16.51 -15.39 6.91
N ARG A 267 -15.85 -16.26 6.14
CA ARG A 267 -16.51 -17.39 5.44
C ARG A 267 -17.09 -18.41 6.40
N LEU A 268 -16.36 -18.69 7.48
CA LEU A 268 -16.74 -19.69 8.47
C LEU A 268 -17.66 -19.14 9.55
N GLY A 269 -17.91 -17.82 9.58
CA GLY A 269 -18.81 -17.21 10.57
C GLY A 269 -18.26 -17.24 11.99
N LEU A 270 -16.93 -17.10 12.17
CA LEU A 270 -16.27 -17.32 13.46
C LEU A 270 -16.51 -16.16 14.44
N THR A 271 -17.60 -16.19 15.20
CA THR A 271 -17.86 -15.24 16.29
C THR A 271 -16.96 -15.50 17.52
N PRO A 272 -16.50 -14.48 18.27
CA PRO A 272 -16.79 -13.06 18.12
C PRO A 272 -15.83 -12.29 17.20
N TRP A 273 -15.04 -12.99 16.37
CA TRP A 273 -13.97 -12.39 15.57
C TRP A 273 -14.45 -11.56 14.37
N ILE A 274 -15.74 -11.62 14.05
CA ILE A 274 -16.35 -10.81 12.99
C ILE A 274 -16.89 -9.51 13.60
N PRO A 275 -16.27 -8.35 13.32
CA PRO A 275 -16.73 -7.07 13.82
C PRO A 275 -18.00 -6.60 13.09
N ALA A 276 -18.80 -5.78 13.78
CA ALA A 276 -19.90 -5.07 13.13
C ALA A 276 -19.35 -4.00 12.17
N VAL A 277 -20.04 -3.76 11.06
CA VAL A 277 -19.73 -2.69 10.11
C VAL A 277 -20.86 -1.67 10.03
N TYR A 278 -20.54 -0.44 9.62
CA TYR A 278 -21.55 0.61 9.40
C TYR A 278 -22.55 0.20 8.30
N PRO A 279 -23.88 0.34 8.54
CA PRO A 279 -24.89 -0.02 7.56
C PRO A 279 -24.95 1.00 6.42
N LEU A 280 -25.18 0.51 5.19
CA LEU A 280 -25.39 1.37 4.03
C LEU A 280 -26.85 1.85 3.93
N ILE A 281 -27.02 3.08 3.45
CA ILE A 281 -28.31 3.69 3.12
C ILE A 281 -28.33 3.93 1.59
N PRO A 282 -28.75 2.94 0.77
CA PRO A 282 -28.67 3.04 -0.69
C PRO A 282 -29.71 4.00 -1.30
N ARG A 283 -30.71 4.42 -0.52
CA ARG A 283 -31.76 5.36 -0.94
C ARG A 283 -31.99 6.40 0.17
N PRO A 284 -31.05 7.34 0.35
CA PRO A 284 -31.16 8.35 1.39
C PRO A 284 -32.32 9.30 1.09
N ASP A 285 -32.96 9.81 2.14
CA ASP A 285 -33.83 10.98 2.00
C ASP A 285 -33.00 12.26 1.73
N LYS A 286 -33.67 13.40 1.57
CA LYS A 286 -32.99 14.66 1.25
C LYS A 286 -32.01 15.11 2.32
N GLN A 287 -32.30 14.86 3.60
CA GLN A 287 -31.43 15.26 4.70
C GLN A 287 -30.21 14.34 4.74
N GLN A 288 -30.43 13.03 4.69
CA GLN A 288 -29.38 12.02 4.66
C GLN A 288 -28.44 12.22 3.47
N LEU A 289 -28.97 12.55 2.29
CA LEU A 289 -28.15 12.84 1.11
C LEU A 289 -27.25 14.05 1.34
N ALA A 290 -27.75 15.13 1.95
CA ALA A 290 -26.96 16.31 2.25
C ALA A 290 -25.84 16.05 3.29
N GLU A 291 -26.12 15.17 4.26
CA GLU A 291 -25.12 14.71 5.25
C GLU A 291 -24.03 13.87 4.56
N GLN A 292 -24.41 12.90 3.73
CA GLN A 292 -23.49 12.08 2.92
C GLN A 292 -22.60 12.95 2.02
N GLU A 293 -23.19 13.90 1.29
CA GLU A 293 -22.44 14.81 0.43
C GLU A 293 -21.45 15.69 1.21
N THR A 294 -21.83 16.12 2.42
CA THR A 294 -20.96 16.95 3.26
C THR A 294 -19.77 16.16 3.76
N ALA A 295 -19.99 14.96 4.27
CA ALA A 295 -18.91 14.07 4.71
C ALA A 295 -17.98 13.73 3.53
N GLN A 296 -18.52 13.43 2.35
CA GLN A 296 -17.72 13.14 1.15
C GLN A 296 -16.88 14.33 0.70
N ARG A 297 -17.42 15.55 0.70
CA ARG A 297 -16.64 16.76 0.38
C ARG A 297 -15.48 16.96 1.35
N GLN A 298 -15.70 16.70 2.64
CA GLN A 298 -14.64 16.80 3.65
C GLN A 298 -13.57 15.73 3.45
N LEU A 299 -13.95 14.48 3.18
CA LEU A 299 -13.02 13.41 2.84
C LEU A 299 -12.18 13.74 1.61
N GLN A 300 -12.83 14.16 0.52
CA GLN A 300 -12.14 14.51 -0.72
C GLN A 300 -11.16 15.68 -0.51
N ALA A 301 -11.55 16.72 0.24
CA ALA A 301 -10.66 17.83 0.56
C ALA A 301 -9.46 17.39 1.42
N GLY A 302 -9.70 16.57 2.44
CA GLY A 302 -8.62 16.04 3.29
C GLY A 302 -7.67 15.13 2.52
N PHE A 303 -8.20 14.27 1.64
CA PHE A 303 -7.37 13.41 0.79
C PHE A 303 -6.54 14.22 -0.21
N ARG A 304 -7.10 15.26 -0.83
CA ARG A 304 -6.33 16.21 -1.68
C ARG A 304 -5.17 16.85 -0.90
N ALA A 305 -5.40 17.24 0.35
CA ALA A 305 -4.35 17.80 1.20
C ALA A 305 -3.26 16.76 1.50
N PHE A 306 -3.63 15.53 1.86
CA PHE A 306 -2.69 14.43 2.08
C PHE A 306 -1.84 14.13 0.83
N MET A 307 -2.47 14.02 -0.35
CA MET A 307 -1.77 13.81 -1.62
C MET A 307 -0.80 14.95 -1.96
N ALA A 308 -1.15 16.20 -1.66
CA ALA A 308 -0.26 17.33 -1.82
C ALA A 308 0.97 17.27 -0.87
N GLN A 309 0.79 16.73 0.34
CA GLN A 309 1.89 16.47 1.26
C GLN A 309 2.82 15.38 0.73
N LEU A 310 2.30 14.27 0.19
CA LEU A 310 3.10 13.22 -0.47
C LEU A 310 3.91 13.81 -1.63
N GLN A 311 3.24 14.53 -2.54
CA GLN A 311 3.87 15.12 -3.72
C GLN A 311 4.99 16.09 -3.34
N THR A 312 4.78 16.94 -2.33
CA THR A 312 5.80 17.90 -1.88
C THR A 312 6.92 17.18 -1.15
N GLY A 313 6.56 16.31 -0.20
CA GLY A 313 7.46 15.67 0.73
C GLY A 313 8.49 14.78 0.07
N PHE A 314 8.06 13.92 -0.86
CA PHE A 314 8.97 13.03 -1.58
C PHE A 314 9.72 13.71 -2.74
N ASN A 315 9.33 14.91 -3.17
CA ASN A 315 10.01 15.60 -4.28
C ASN A 315 10.90 16.77 -3.86
N THR A 316 10.99 17.05 -2.55
CA THR A 316 11.83 18.11 -2.00
C THR A 316 12.68 17.56 -0.86
N ALA A 317 13.82 18.21 -0.59
CA ALA A 317 14.66 17.83 0.54
C ALA A 317 13.93 18.21 1.84
N GLN A 318 13.75 17.24 2.74
CA GLN A 318 13.09 17.47 4.02
C GLN A 318 14.12 17.58 5.15
N PRO A 319 13.88 18.43 6.16
CA PRO A 319 14.69 18.45 7.37
C PRO A 319 14.73 17.07 8.03
N ASN A 320 15.92 16.62 8.41
CA ASN A 320 16.14 15.32 9.08
C ASN A 320 15.59 14.10 8.33
N GLN A 321 15.34 14.21 7.01
CA GLN A 321 14.74 13.14 6.20
C GLN A 321 13.34 12.73 6.72
N GLN A 322 12.60 13.67 7.32
CA GLN A 322 11.27 13.41 7.85
C GLN A 322 10.25 14.36 7.24
N MET A 323 9.08 13.82 6.93
CA MET A 323 7.93 14.56 6.46
C MET A 323 7.51 15.58 7.52
N PRO A 324 6.97 16.74 7.10
CA PRO A 324 6.56 17.78 8.04
C PRO A 324 5.39 17.30 8.91
N GLY A 325 5.20 17.89 10.09
CA GLY A 325 4.05 17.57 10.97
C GLY A 325 2.68 17.67 10.30
N SER A 326 2.54 18.53 9.28
CA SER A 326 1.33 18.63 8.45
C SER A 326 1.01 17.35 7.69
N PHE A 327 2.01 16.58 7.27
CA PHE A 327 1.83 15.27 6.64
C PHE A 327 1.18 14.29 7.62
N TYR A 328 1.77 14.09 8.80
CA TYR A 328 1.24 13.19 9.81
C TYR A 328 -0.16 13.60 10.27
N ASN A 329 -0.40 14.90 10.48
CA ASN A 329 -1.74 15.40 10.80
C ASN A 329 -2.76 15.06 9.70
N SER A 330 -2.39 15.24 8.43
CA SER A 330 -3.29 14.91 7.31
C SER A 330 -3.54 13.40 7.19
N MET A 331 -2.52 12.58 7.42
CA MET A 331 -2.57 11.12 7.39
C MET A 331 -3.48 10.57 8.50
N PHE A 332 -3.24 10.94 9.76
CA PHE A 332 -4.07 10.49 10.88
C PHE A 332 -5.51 11.00 10.80
N ASN A 333 -5.73 12.18 10.21
CA ASN A 333 -7.08 12.70 10.02
C ASN A 333 -7.89 11.92 8.98
N LEU A 334 -7.26 11.12 8.10
CA LEU A 334 -8.00 10.27 7.15
C LEU A 334 -8.92 9.29 7.87
N GLN A 335 -8.54 8.77 9.04
CA GLN A 335 -9.41 7.95 9.88
C GLN A 335 -10.75 8.62 10.14
N ASN A 336 -10.70 9.84 10.68
CA ASN A 336 -11.89 10.59 11.05
C ASN A 336 -12.76 10.88 9.81
N LEU A 337 -12.14 11.27 8.70
CA LEU A 337 -12.85 11.62 7.47
C LEU A 337 -13.52 10.40 6.81
N ILE A 338 -12.83 9.27 6.72
CA ILE A 338 -13.36 8.03 6.14
C ILE A 338 -14.50 7.49 7.03
N THR A 339 -14.29 7.48 8.35
CA THR A 339 -15.29 7.03 9.33
C THR A 339 -16.53 7.92 9.29
N ALA A 340 -16.38 9.23 9.16
CA ALA A 340 -17.50 10.17 9.04
C ALA A 340 -18.40 9.84 7.83
N VAL A 341 -17.81 9.45 6.69
CA VAL A 341 -18.62 9.02 5.53
C VAL A 341 -19.38 7.72 5.84
N TRP A 342 -18.72 6.73 6.44
CA TRP A 342 -19.38 5.48 6.83
C TRP A 342 -20.55 5.71 7.79
N GLN A 343 -20.42 6.62 8.76
CA GLN A 343 -21.48 6.97 9.71
C GLN A 343 -22.73 7.56 9.05
N THR A 344 -22.60 8.18 7.87
CA THR A 344 -23.74 8.68 7.08
C THR A 344 -24.43 7.59 6.24
N GLY A 345 -23.91 6.36 6.27
CA GLY A 345 -24.41 5.24 5.47
C GLY A 345 -24.02 5.28 4.00
N ALA A 346 -22.95 6.00 3.66
CA ALA A 346 -22.36 6.03 2.32
C ALA A 346 -21.00 5.30 2.29
N VAL A 347 -20.59 4.84 1.11
CA VAL A 347 -19.24 4.32 0.88
C VAL A 347 -18.28 5.50 0.62
N PRO A 348 -17.14 5.60 1.31
CA PRO A 348 -16.08 6.57 1.02
C PRO A 348 -15.71 6.62 -0.46
N ALA A 349 -15.56 7.82 -1.01
CA ALA A 349 -15.10 8.01 -2.38
C ALA A 349 -13.98 9.05 -2.42
N PHE A 350 -12.90 8.73 -3.13
CA PHE A 350 -11.74 9.60 -3.28
C PHE A 350 -11.86 10.44 -4.56
N PRO A 351 -11.15 11.58 -4.64
CA PRO A 351 -11.08 12.37 -5.88
C PRO A 351 -10.57 11.54 -7.06
N SER A 352 -10.97 11.89 -8.28
CA SER A 352 -10.52 11.22 -9.52
C SER A 352 -9.68 12.10 -10.45
N GLU A 353 -9.57 13.41 -10.14
CA GLU A 353 -8.86 14.43 -10.94
C GLU A 353 -8.12 15.43 -10.06
#